data_AF-A0A934WTG5-F1
#
_entry.id   AF-A0A934WTG5-F1
#
_cell.length_a   1.000
_cell.length_b   1.000
_cell.length_c   1.000
_cell.angle_alpha   90.00
_cell.angle_beta   90.00
_cell.angle_gamma   90.00
#
_symmetry.space_group_name_H-M   'P 1'
#
loop_
_entity.id
_entity.type
_entity.pdbx_description
1 polymer ?
#
loop_
_entity_poly.entity_id
_entity_poly.type
_entity_poly.pdbx_seq_one_letter_code
_entity_poly.pdbx_strand_id
1 'polypeptide(L)' 'MAEYGVAPLPKDTTEAMAYIPYQPYEPEMCKAVLGYENGTLFRALHKPFYGSKCGGADND' A
#
# COMPACT_ATOMS: atom_id res chain seq x y z
N MET A 1 -14.86 -20.57 -29.01
CA MET A 1 -14.41 -19.15 -29.06
C MET A 1 -14.51 -18.60 -27.65
N ALA A 2 -13.45 -18.00 -27.10
CA ALA A 2 -13.47 -17.46 -25.74
C ALA A 2 -14.38 -16.22 -25.69
N GLU A 3 -15.38 -16.27 -24.82
CA GLU A 3 -16.62 -15.47 -24.87
C GLU A 3 -16.48 -14.00 -24.44
N TYR A 4 -15.30 -13.54 -24.02
CA TYR A 4 -15.13 -12.20 -23.43
C TYR A 4 -13.99 -11.33 -24.02
N GLY A 5 -13.35 -11.74 -25.13
CA GLY A 5 -12.29 -10.93 -25.76
C GLY A 5 -11.04 -10.70 -24.90
N VAL A 6 -10.99 -11.30 -23.70
CA VAL A 6 -9.82 -11.31 -22.85
C VAL A 6 -8.89 -12.39 -23.39
N ALA A 7 -7.67 -12.00 -23.77
CA ALA A 7 -6.65 -12.95 -24.15
C ALA A 7 -6.44 -13.94 -22.97
N PRO A 8 -6.29 -15.24 -23.24
CA PRO A 8 -5.97 -16.19 -22.20
C PRO A 8 -4.68 -15.78 -21.51
N LEU A 9 -4.56 -16.14 -20.23
CA LEU A 9 -3.31 -15.93 -19.50
C LEU A 9 -2.13 -16.53 -20.27
N PRO A 10 -0.93 -15.91 -20.22
CA PRO A 10 0.27 -16.45 -20.85
C PRO A 10 0.50 -17.90 -20.41
N LYS A 11 0.90 -18.76 -21.35
CA LYS A 11 1.21 -20.18 -21.07
C LYS A 11 2.36 -20.32 -20.08
N ASP A 12 3.33 -19.42 -20.16
CA ASP A 12 4.47 -19.33 -19.26
C ASP A 12 4.30 -18.09 -18.38
N THR A 13 3.93 -18.28 -17.12
CA THR A 13 3.81 -17.19 -16.15
C THR A 13 5.14 -16.97 -15.46
N THR A 14 5.61 -15.73 -15.38
CA THR A 14 6.74 -15.38 -14.53
C THR A 14 6.34 -15.47 -13.06
N GLU A 15 7.21 -16.01 -12.20
CA GLU A 15 7.02 -15.92 -10.76
C GLU A 15 6.99 -14.44 -10.34
N ALA A 16 5.92 -14.03 -9.67
CA ALA A 16 5.77 -12.70 -9.12
C ALA A 16 5.59 -12.80 -7.60
N MET A 17 6.39 -12.05 -6.86
CA MET A 17 6.23 -11.92 -5.42
C MET A 17 5.30 -10.74 -5.14
N ALA A 18 4.10 -11.02 -4.64
CA ALA A 18 3.23 -9.97 -4.12
C ALA A 18 3.68 -9.62 -2.70
N TYR A 19 3.89 -8.33 -2.44
CA TYR A 19 3.98 -7.86 -1.05
C TYR A 19 2.60 -7.99 -0.41
N ILE A 20 2.45 -8.94 0.51
CA ILE A 20 1.25 -9.04 1.33
C ILE A 20 1.51 -8.24 2.62
N PRO A 21 0.85 -7.08 2.82
CA PRO A 21 0.99 -6.35 4.05
C PRO A 21 0.47 -7.20 5.22
N TYR A 22 1.21 -7.22 6.32
CA TYR A 22 0.77 -7.84 7.57
C TYR A 22 -0.58 -7.24 7.99
N GLN A 23 -1.61 -8.08 8.08
CA GLN A 23 -2.92 -7.72 8.59
C GLN A 23 -3.08 -8.32 10.00
N PRO A 24 -2.97 -7.51 11.07
CA PRO A 24 -3.21 -8.02 12.41
C PRO A 24 -4.66 -8.47 12.55
N TYR A 25 -4.91 -9.46 13.41
CA TYR A 25 -6.26 -9.89 13.77
C TYR A 25 -6.92 -8.77 14.59
N GLU A 26 -8.09 -8.30 14.14
CA GLU A 26 -8.82 -7.16 14.74
C GLU A 26 -7.96 -5.88 14.90
N PRO A 27 -7.50 -5.27 13.79
CA PRO A 27 -6.72 -4.04 13.84
C PRO A 27 -7.52 -2.92 14.49
N GLU A 28 -6.85 -2.10 15.31
CA GLU A 28 -7.40 -0.79 15.67
C GLU A 28 -7.49 0.09 14.40
N MET A 29 -8.70 0.14 13.82
CA MET A 29 -8.99 0.95 12.65
C MET A 29 -9.57 2.31 13.05
N CYS A 30 -9.18 3.33 12.29
CA CYS A 30 -9.85 4.63 12.33
C CYS A 30 -11.27 4.53 11.72
N LYS A 31 -12.11 5.52 12.02
CA LYS A 31 -13.37 5.72 11.29
C LYS A 31 -13.08 5.88 9.79
N ALA A 32 -14.01 5.43 8.94
CA ALA A 32 -13.86 5.48 7.48
C ALA A 32 -13.52 6.89 6.95
N VAL A 33 -14.13 7.93 7.53
CA VAL A 33 -13.87 9.34 7.16
C VAL A 33 -12.40 9.73 7.39
N LEU A 34 -11.84 9.37 8.54
CA LEU A 34 -10.43 9.63 8.82
C LEU A 34 -9.50 8.80 7.94
N GLY A 35 -9.92 7.60 7.55
CA GLY A 35 -9.16 6.78 6.61
C GLY A 35 -9.07 7.42 5.22
N TYR A 36 -10.16 8.05 4.78
CA TYR A 36 -10.20 8.80 3.53
C TYR A 36 -9.25 10.02 3.58
N GLU A 37 -9.27 10.79 4.66
CA GLU A 37 -8.40 11.96 4.84
C GLU A 37 -6.92 11.58 4.98
N ASN A 38 -6.61 10.51 5.71
CA ASN A 38 -5.24 10.11 6.04
C ASN A 38 -4.59 9.15 5.02
N GLY A 39 -5.36 8.65 4.04
CA GLY A 39 -4.90 7.62 3.10
C GLY A 39 -4.69 6.22 3.71
N THR A 40 -5.11 6.01 4.96
CA THR A 40 -5.02 4.70 5.63
C THR A 40 -6.04 4.57 6.76
N LEU A 41 -6.70 3.41 6.84
CA LEU A 41 -7.61 3.06 7.94
C LEU A 41 -6.86 2.54 9.17
N PHE A 42 -5.59 2.13 9.03
CA PHE A 42 -4.84 1.51 10.10
C PHE A 42 -4.15 2.59 10.95
N ARG A 43 -4.48 2.67 12.24
CA ARG A 43 -3.83 3.61 13.18
C ARG A 43 -2.31 3.44 13.20
N ALA A 44 -1.85 2.19 13.12
CA ALA A 44 -0.43 1.87 13.06
C ALA A 44 0.29 2.44 11.81
N LEU A 45 -0.43 2.76 10.73
CA LEU A 45 0.13 3.35 9.51
C LEU A 45 -0.04 4.88 9.47
N HIS A 46 -0.90 5.46 10.32
CA HIS A 46 -1.05 6.91 10.46
C HIS A 46 0.09 7.47 11.32
N LYS A 47 1.31 7.49 10.76
CA LYS A 47 2.50 8.05 11.40
C LYS A 47 3.02 9.24 10.59
N PRO A 48 3.55 10.29 11.23
CA PRO A 48 4.23 11.36 10.51
C PRO A 48 5.36 10.80 9.66
N PHE A 49 5.42 11.21 8.39
CA PHE A 49 6.55 10.88 7.52
C PHE A 49 7.74 11.76 7.89
N TYR A 50 8.78 11.18 8.50
CA TYR A 50 10.00 11.88 8.90
C TYR A 50 11.09 11.88 7.81
N GLY A 51 10.75 11.49 6.57
CA GLY A 51 11.72 11.27 5.48
C GLY A 51 12.43 12.52 4.96
N SER A 52 12.31 13.68 5.62
CA SER A 52 13.00 14.91 5.28
C SER A 52 14.24 15.22 6.14
N LYS A 53 14.67 14.33 7.06
CA LYS A 53 15.90 14.54 7.85
C LYS A 53 17.19 13.95 7.26
N CYS A 54 17.20 13.65 5.96
CA CYS A 54 18.41 13.26 5.23
C CYS A 54 18.97 14.37 4.31
N GLY A 55 18.39 15.58 4.35
CA GLY A 55 18.98 16.77 3.72
C GLY A 55 19.88 17.47 4.73
N GLY A 56 21.18 17.49 4.48
CA GLY A 56 22.18 18.16 5.33
C GLY A 56 21.82 19.61 5.60
N ALA A 57 22.22 20.09 6.78
CA ALA A 57 22.31 21.51 7.06
C ALA A 57 23.40 22.10 6.16
N ASP A 58 22.99 22.67 5.04
CA ASP A 58 23.85 23.55 4.26
C ASP A 58 23.63 24.97 4.81
N ASN A 59 24.75 25.54 5.26
CA ASN A 59 24.89 26.79 6.00
C ASN A 59 24.36 28.02 5.24
N ASP A 60 23.71 28.94 5.96
CA ASP A 60 23.64 30.39 5.66
C ASP A 60 24.21 31.17 6.86
#